data_AF-A0A956YFC8-F1
#
_entry.id   AF-A0A956YFC8-F1
#
_cell.length_a   1.000
_cell.length_b   1.000
_cell.length_c   1.000
_cell.angle_alpha   90.00
_cell.angle_beta   90.00
_cell.angle_gamma   90.00
#
_symmetry.space_group_name_H-M   'P 1'
#
loop_
_entity.id
_entity.type
_entity.pdbx_description
1 polymer ?
#
loop_
_entity_poly.entity_id
_entity_poly.type
_entity_poly.pdbx_seq_one_letter_code
_entity_poly.pdbx_strand_id
1 'polypeptide(L)'
;MSTKIMPISDLRRQTSQIIQTIRDGGDPIYITQHGRPAAVLVDYEAYENLLAQLEDLSDLVSLEVAETETERDYEAFLAEIEAEDSA
;
A
#
# COMPACT_ATOMS: atom_id res chain seq x y z
N MET A 1 -16.85 0.89 12.44
CA MET A 1 -15.56 0.19 12.54
C MET A 1 -15.31 -0.13 14.00
N SER A 2 -15.44 -1.39 14.39
CA SER A 2 -15.07 -1.82 15.74
C SER A 2 -13.62 -2.26 15.71
N THR A 3 -12.71 -1.51 16.35
CA THR A 3 -11.30 -1.89 16.42
C THR A 3 -11.14 -3.13 17.29
N LYS A 4 -10.80 -4.28 16.68
CA LYS A 4 -10.53 -5.52 17.41
C LYS A 4 -9.04 -5.58 17.76
N ILE A 5 -8.73 -5.66 19.05
CA ILE A 5 -7.35 -5.73 19.55
C ILE A 5 -7.14 -7.09 20.24
N MET A 6 -6.02 -7.74 19.95
CA MET A 6 -5.72 -9.08 20.45
C MET A 6 -4.24 -9.23 20.83
N PRO A 7 -3.89 -9.89 21.95
CA PRO A 7 -2.52 -10.29 22.26
C PRO A 7 -1.96 -11.34 21.30
N ILE A 8 -0.66 -11.30 21.01
CA ILE A 8 0.03 -12.29 20.18
C ILE A 8 -0.10 -13.72 20.74
N SER A 9 -0.24 -13.87 22.06
CA SER A 9 -0.45 -15.17 22.69
C SER A 9 -1.79 -15.79 22.32
N ASP A 10 -2.83 -14.97 22.12
CA ASP A 10 -4.17 -15.43 21.73
C ASP A 10 -4.17 -15.85 20.26
N LEU A 11 -3.52 -15.04 19.40
CA LEU A 11 -3.29 -15.39 18.00
C LEU A 11 -2.64 -16.76 17.87
N ARG A 12 -1.56 -17.03 18.63
CA ARG A 12 -0.86 -18.32 18.61
C ARG A 12 -1.72 -19.50 19.04
N ARG A 13 -2.69 -19.30 19.94
CA ARG A 13 -3.57 -20.37 20.44
C ARG A 13 -4.72 -20.68 19.49
N GLN A 14 -5.15 -19.71 18.68
CA GLN A 14 -6.39 -19.78 17.89
C GLN A 14 -6.18 -19.41 16.41
N THR A 15 -4.97 -19.60 15.88
CA THR A 15 -4.56 -19.11 14.55
C THR A 15 -5.58 -19.42 13.45
N SER A 16 -5.93 -20.70 13.27
CA SER A 16 -6.81 -21.11 12.16
C SER A 16 -8.19 -20.47 12.24
N GLN A 17 -8.77 -20.37 13.44
CA GLN A 17 -10.09 -19.79 13.63
C GLN A 17 -10.10 -18.27 13.41
N ILE A 18 -9.03 -17.60 13.83
CA ILE A 18 -8.86 -16.16 13.61
C ILE A 18 -8.70 -15.86 12.11
N ILE A 19 -7.87 -16.64 11.40
CA ILE A 19 -7.70 -16.51 9.95
C ILE A 19 -9.04 -16.72 9.24
N GLN A 20 -9.81 -17.75 9.61
CA GLN A 20 -11.12 -18.01 9.02
C GLN A 20 -12.08 -16.83 9.26
N THR A 21 -12.12 -16.29 10.48
CA THR A 21 -12.99 -15.15 10.83
C THR A 21 -12.70 -13.94 9.95
N ILE A 22 -11.44 -13.67 9.63
CA ILE A 22 -11.05 -12.56 8.76
C ILE A 22 -11.46 -12.83 7.31
N ARG A 23 -11.23 -14.04 6.80
CA ARG A 23 -11.65 -14.43 5.44
C ARG A 23 -13.16 -14.37 5.25
N ASP A 24 -13.93 -14.65 6.30
CA ASP A 24 -15.39 -14.61 6.27
C ASP A 24 -15.96 -13.17 6.36
N GLY A 25 -15.13 -12.15 6.09
CA GLY A 25 -15.52 -10.74 6.12
C GLY A 25 -15.37 -10.08 7.50
N GLY A 26 -14.51 -10.62 8.36
CA GLY A 26 -14.25 -10.03 9.67
C GLY A 26 -13.47 -8.71 9.60
N ASP A 27 -13.70 -7.83 10.57
CA ASP A 27 -12.94 -6.59 10.73
C ASP A 27 -11.43 -6.85 10.94
N PRO A 28 -10.54 -5.91 10.52
CA PRO A 28 -9.10 -5.96 10.83
C PRO A 28 -8.81 -6.15 12.31
N ILE A 29 -7.77 -6.94 12.61
CA ILE A 29 -7.38 -7.27 13.99
C ILE A 29 -5.98 -6.71 14.28
N TYR A 30 -5.89 -5.87 15.30
CA TYR A 30 -4.64 -5.31 15.79
C TYR A 30 -4.00 -6.28 16.77
N ILE A 31 -2.81 -6.76 16.44
CA ILE A 31 -2.04 -7.67 17.26
C ILE A 31 -1.10 -6.87 18.17
N THR A 32 -1.11 -7.19 19.45
CA THR A 32 -0.25 -6.57 20.46
C THR A 32 0.77 -7.55 21.00
N GLN A 33 1.97 -7.05 21.28
CA GLN A 33 3.04 -7.77 21.96
C GLN A 33 3.57 -6.91 23.11
N HIS A 34 3.66 -7.48 24.32
CA HIS A 34 4.01 -6.74 25.54
C HIS A 34 3.17 -5.46 25.76
N GLY A 35 1.88 -5.52 25.41
CA GLY A 35 0.93 -4.40 25.55
C GLY A 35 1.06 -3.30 24.49
N ARG A 36 1.90 -3.49 23.47
CA ARG A 36 2.12 -2.51 22.39
C ARG A 36 1.65 -3.08 21.05
N PRO A 37 1.03 -2.28 20.16
CA PRO A 37 0.73 -2.71 18.79
C PRO A 37 1.99 -3.18 18.08
N ALA A 38 1.90 -4.32 17.39
CA ALA A 38 3.02 -4.96 16.71
C ALA A 38 2.70 -5.33 15.26
N ALA A 39 1.45 -5.70 14.97
CA ALA A 39 1.00 -6.03 13.62
C ALA A 39 -0.50 -5.78 13.47
N VAL A 40 -0.98 -5.76 12.23
CA VAL A 40 -2.40 -5.78 11.90
C VAL A 40 -2.64 -6.98 10.98
N LEU A 41 -3.66 -7.77 11.29
CA LEU A 41 -4.11 -8.86 10.44
C LEU A 41 -5.36 -8.40 9.69
N VAL A 42 -5.31 -8.53 8.37
CA VAL A 42 -6.36 -8.13 7.42
C VAL A 42 -6.63 -9.28 6.48
N ASP A 43 -7.81 -9.26 5.83
CA ASP A 43 -8.08 -10.18 4.73
C ASP A 43 -7.14 -9.89 3.56
N TYR A 44 -6.77 -10.95 2.84
CA TYR A 44 -5.80 -10.85 1.75
C TYR A 44 -6.34 -10.02 0.58
N GLU A 45 -7.56 -10.30 0.11
CA GLU A 45 -8.13 -9.57 -1.02
C GLU A 45 -8.39 -8.11 -0.64
N ALA A 46 -8.84 -7.86 0.59
CA ALA A 46 -8.99 -6.50 1.10
C ALA A 46 -7.66 -5.72 1.13
N TYR A 47 -6.55 -6.38 1.48
CA TYR A 47 -5.22 -5.78 1.48
C TYR A 47 -4.72 -5.47 0.06
N GLU A 48 -4.81 -6.43 -0.86
CA GLU A 48 -4.38 -6.23 -2.25
C GLU A 48 -5.21 -5.13 -2.93
N ASN A 49 -6.52 -5.09 -2.71
CA ASN A 49 -7.38 -4.01 -3.21
C ASN A 49 -7.01 -2.65 -2.63
N LEU A 50 -6.57 -2.59 -1.36
CA LEU A 50 -6.08 -1.34 -0.76
C LEU A 50 -4.77 -0.89 -1.42
N LEU A 51 -3.85 -1.82 -1.70
CA LEU A 51 -2.60 -1.50 -2.40
C LEU A 51 -2.86 -0.99 -3.82
N ALA A 52 -3.73 -1.66 -4.57
CA ALA A 52 -4.09 -1.24 -5.93
C ALA A 52 -4.70 0.18 -5.95
N GLN A 53 -5.61 0.48 -5.03
CA GLN A 53 -6.18 1.83 -4.92
C GLN A 53 -5.14 2.90 -4.55
N LEU A 54 -4.14 2.54 -3.74
CA LEU A 54 -3.05 3.47 -3.40
C LEU A 54 -2.13 3.73 -4.60
N GLU A 55 -1.88 2.72 -5.41
CA GLU A 55 -1.14 2.85 -6.68
C GLU A 55 -1.89 3.76 -7.64
N ASP A 56 -3.18 3.50 -7.89
CA ASP A 56 -4.02 4.33 -8.76
C ASP A 56 -4.02 5.80 -8.32
N LEU A 57 -4.13 6.06 -7.01
CA LEU A 57 -4.07 7.42 -6.46
C LEU A 57 -2.71 8.07 -6.62
N SER A 58 -1.62 7.30 -6.47
CA SER A 58 -0.25 7.79 -6.68
C SER A 58 -0.02 8.20 -8.13
N ASP A 59 -0.55 7.42 -9.07
CA ASP A 59 -0.47 7.73 -10.51
C ASP A 59 -1.23 9.01 -10.85
N LEU A 60 -2.45 9.18 -10.31
CA LEU A 60 -3.22 10.41 -10.49
C LEU A 60 -2.48 11.65 -9.96
N VAL A 61 -1.85 11.54 -8.79
CA VAL A 61 -1.04 12.65 -8.24
C VAL A 61 0.17 12.93 -9.13
N SER A 62 0.80 11.90 -9.68
CA SER A 62 1.97 12.05 -10.56
C SER A 62 1.60 12.76 -11.87
N LEU A 63 0.44 12.44 -12.44
CA LEU A 63 -0.10 13.12 -13.63
C LEU A 63 -0.38 14.60 -13.35
N GLU A 64 -1.02 14.93 -12.22
CA GLU A 64 -1.28 16.31 -11.82
C GLU A 64 0.03 17.12 -11.67
N VAL A 65 1.06 16.52 -11.08
CA VAL A 65 2.38 17.17 -10.95
C VAL A 65 3.00 17.38 -12.33
N ALA A 66 2.92 16.40 -13.23
CA ALA A 66 3.45 16.52 -14.58
C ALA A 66 2.75 17.62 -15.41
N GLU A 67 1.45 17.87 -15.19
CA GLU A 67 0.75 19.01 -15.84
C GLU A 67 1.32 20.37 -15.42
N THR A 68 1.95 20.47 -14.24
CA THR A 68 2.61 21.69 -13.77
C THR A 68 4.06 21.81 -14.23
N GLU A 69 4.64 20.76 -14.81
CA GLU A 69 5.94 20.84 -15.44
C GLU A 69 5.85 21.62 -16.76
N THR A 70 6.89 22.40 -17.06
CA THR A 70 6.88 23.23 -18.27
C THR A 70 6.97 22.31 -19.48
N GLU A 71 6.04 22.44 -20.43
CA GLU A 71 6.15 21.77 -21.72
C GLU A 71 7.54 22.05 -22.31
N ARG A 72 8.30 20.97 -22.48
CA ARG A 72 9.65 21.03 -23.04
C ARG A 72 9.53 20.74 -24.54
N ASP A 73 10.16 21.58 -25.36
CA ASP A 73 10.21 21.35 -26.79
C ASP A 73 10.88 20.01 -27.10
N TYR A 74 10.16 19.14 -27.82
CA TYR A 74 10.57 17.75 -28.06
C TYR A 74 11.88 17.65 -28.85
N GLU A 75 12.06 18.52 -29.85
CA GLU A 75 13.28 18.56 -30.67
C GLU A 75 14.49 18.99 -29.84
N ALA A 76 14.30 20.00 -28.97
CA ALA A 76 15.35 20.47 -28.06
C ALA A 76 15.74 19.43 -26.99
N PHE A 77 14.82 18.56 -26.56
CA PHE A 77 15.12 17.46 -25.64
C PHE A 77 15.96 16.36 -26.32
N LEU A 78 15.56 15.94 -27.52
CA LEU A 78 16.28 14.90 -28.26
C LEU A 78 17.72 15.31 -28.59
N ALA A 79 17.92 16.57 -28.98
CA ALA A 79 19.25 17.09 -29.27
C ALA A 79 20.18 17.09 -28.04
N GLU A 80 19.65 17.24 -26.82
CA GLU A 80 20.43 17.17 -25.58
C GLU A 80 20.85 15.73 -25.26
N ILE A 81 19.91 14.76 -25.34
CA ILE A 81 20.18 13.34 -25.10
C ILE A 81 21.23 12.79 -26.08
N GLU A 82 21.10 13.10 -27.38
CA GLU A 82 22.08 12.66 -28.39
C GLU A 82 23.47 13.26 -28.16
N ALA A 83 23.54 14.49 -27.62
CA ALA A 83 24.79 15.16 -27.28
C ALA A 83 25.44 14.57 -26.02
N GLU A 84 24.66 14.06 -25.06
CA GLU A 84 25.18 13.36 -23.87
C GLU A 84 25.70 11.95 -24.16
N ASP A 85 25.03 11.19 -25.04
CA ASP A 85 25.44 9.82 -25.42
C ASP A 85 26.67 9.78 -26.34
N SER A 86 27.06 10.93 -26.89
CA SER A 86 28.23 11.07 -27.78
C SER A 86 29.48 11.63 -27.09
N ALA A 87 29.44 11.80 -25.76
CA ALA A 87 30.55 12.22 -24.88
C ALA A 87 31.17 11.04 -24.11
#